data_AF-A0A1D6J8V9-F1
#
_entry.id   AF-A0A1D6J8V9-F1
#
_cell.length_a   1.000
_cell.length_b   1.000
_cell.length_c   1.000
_cell.angle_alpha   90.00
_cell.angle_beta   90.00
_cell.angle_gamma   90.00
#
_symmetry.space_group_name_H-M   'P 1'
#
loop_
_entity.id
_entity.type
_entity.pdbx_description
1 polymer ?
#
loop_
_entity_poly.entity_id
_entity_poly.type
_entity_poly.pdbx_seq_one_letter_code
_entity_poly.pdbx_strand_id
1 'polypeptide(L)'
;MRVRFPDGYILEADFIPSERIHSLVDLLLKVLARPDLPFYLYTVPPKKRILDTSQDFYTAGFVPGANVHFSYDLPEVSLLNADDLKAGPFLREEILSLDGLSLLLKPASQPDDSRMNSSSLQSDASQSVPVPTTTNKKPGRPKWLKR
;
A
#
# COMPACT_ATOMS: atom_id res chain seq x y z
N MET A 1 0.37 -3.71 -0.18
CA MET A 1 0.39 -4.11 -1.62
C MET A 1 1.72 -3.70 -2.25
N ARG A 2 2.25 -4.49 -3.19
CA ARG A 2 3.56 -4.22 -3.83
C ARG A 2 3.42 -4.12 -5.34
N VAL A 3 3.90 -3.02 -5.92
CA VAL A 3 4.02 -2.83 -7.37
C VAL A 3 5.48 -2.93 -7.77
N ARG A 4 5.81 -3.87 -8.64
CA ARG A 4 7.15 -4.08 -9.20
C ARG A 4 7.30 -3.36 -10.51
N PHE A 5 8.37 -2.57 -10.62
CA PHE A 5 8.74 -1.88 -11.85
C PHE A 5 9.77 -2.69 -12.66
N PRO A 6 9.86 -2.48 -13.98
CA PRO A 6 10.82 -3.19 -14.83
C PRO A 6 12.29 -2.90 -14.51
N ASP A 7 12.58 -1.77 -13.88
CA ASP A 7 13.91 -1.34 -13.42
C ASP A 7 14.33 -2.00 -12.09
N GLY A 8 13.45 -2.81 -11.48
CA GLY A 8 13.71 -3.55 -10.25
C GLY A 8 13.20 -2.86 -8.98
N TYR A 9 12.74 -1.61 -9.06
CA TYR A 9 12.16 -0.93 -7.91
C TYR A 9 10.80 -1.52 -7.51
N ILE A 10 10.49 -1.43 -6.21
CA ILE A 10 9.22 -1.90 -5.65
C ILE A 10 8.57 -0.75 -4.87
N LEU A 11 7.38 -0.36 -5.30
CA LEU A 11 6.53 0.55 -4.53
C LEU A 11 5.64 -0.28 -3.61
N GLU A 12 5.83 -0.12 -2.30
CA GLU A 12 4.98 -0.72 -1.27
C GLU A 12 4.03 0.34 -0.72
N ALA A 13 2.74 0.02 -0.71
CA ALA A 13 1.69 0.89 -0.19
C ALA A 13 0.57 0.05 0.43
N ASP A 14 0.03 0.53 1.53
CA ASP A 14 -1.07 -0.11 2.25
C ASP A 14 -2.41 0.43 1.76
N PHE A 15 -3.35 -0.49 1.57
CA PHE A 15 -4.70 -0.19 1.12
C PHE A 15 -5.69 -0.95 2.00
N ILE A 16 -6.86 -0.37 2.22
CA ILE A 16 -7.96 -1.03 2.92
C ILE A 16 -8.64 -1.99 1.93
N PRO A 17 -9.05 -3.21 2.31
CA PRO A 17 -9.71 -4.17 1.42
C PRO A 17 -10.89 -3.62 0.60
N SER A 18 -11.64 -2.67 1.16
CA SER A 18 -12.81 -2.03 0.54
C SER A 18 -12.45 -0.89 -0.43
N GLU A 19 -11.19 -0.49 -0.52
CA GLU A 19 -10.75 0.50 -1.50
C GLU A 19 -10.71 -0.09 -2.90
N ARG A 20 -10.91 0.78 -3.90
CA ARG A 20 -10.90 0.40 -5.31
C ARG A 20 -9.49 0.33 -5.85
N ILE A 21 -9.30 -0.51 -6.86
CA ILE A 21 -8.06 -0.56 -7.65
C ILE A 21 -7.73 0.81 -8.25
N HIS A 22 -8.73 1.65 -8.54
CA HIS A 22 -8.53 3.04 -8.93
C HIS A 22 -7.59 3.83 -8.00
N SER A 23 -7.68 3.62 -6.68
CA SER A 23 -6.81 4.28 -5.70
C SER A 23 -5.33 3.95 -5.93
N LEU A 24 -5.02 2.73 -6.40
CA LEU A 24 -3.67 2.34 -6.79
C LEU A 24 -3.23 3.08 -8.06
N VAL A 25 -4.11 3.21 -9.05
CA VAL A 25 -3.84 3.95 -10.29
C VAL A 25 -3.54 5.42 -9.98
N ASP A 26 -4.34 6.04 -9.11
CA ASP A 26 -4.14 7.43 -8.67
C ASP A 26 -2.79 7.62 -7.96
N LEU A 27 -2.40 6.66 -7.11
CA LEU A 27 -1.09 6.67 -6.47
C LEU A 27 0.03 6.58 -7.51
N LEU A 28 -0.10 5.68 -8.49
CA LEU A 28 0.90 5.53 -9.56
C LEU A 28 1.04 6.81 -10.37
N LEU A 29 -0.05 7.47 -10.76
CA LEU A 29 0.02 8.74 -11.50
C LEU A 29 0.78 9.84 -10.74
N LYS A 30 0.77 9.80 -9.40
CA LYS A 30 1.53 10.75 -8.56
C LYS A 30 3.01 10.41 -8.45
N VAL A 31 3.36 9.12 -8.46
CA VAL A 31 4.75 8.66 -8.23
C VAL A 31 5.53 8.40 -9.52
N LEU A 32 4.85 8.22 -10.65
CA LEU A 32 5.46 7.97 -11.95
C LEU A 32 6.18 9.21 -12.46
N ALA A 33 7.36 9.01 -13.04
CA ALA A 33 8.10 10.06 -13.74
C ALA A 33 7.36 10.55 -14.99
N ARG A 34 6.66 9.62 -15.67
CA ARG A 34 5.87 9.89 -16.88
C ARG A 34 4.44 9.39 -16.70
N PRO A 35 3.57 10.18 -16.06
CA PRO A 35 2.15 9.84 -15.87
C PRO A 35 1.31 10.07 -17.12
N ASP A 36 1.85 10.75 -18.13
CA ASP A 36 1.25 11.02 -19.44
C ASP A 36 1.20 9.78 -20.34
N LEU A 37 2.10 8.82 -20.11
CA LEU A 37 2.17 7.60 -20.90
C LEU A 37 1.13 6.56 -20.43
N PRO A 38 0.42 5.91 -21.35
CA PRO A 38 -0.46 4.80 -21.02
C PRO A 38 0.34 3.64 -20.41
N PHE A 39 -0.23 3.00 -19.39
CA PHE A 39 0.39 1.87 -18.70
C PHE A 39 -0.64 0.81 -18.34
N TYR A 40 -0.15 -0.38 -18.00
CA TYR A 40 -0.98 -1.48 -17.53
C TYR A 40 -0.35 -2.19 -16.35
N LEU A 41 -1.23 -2.79 -15.54
CA LEU A 41 -0.87 -3.59 -14.39
C LEU A 41 -1.20 -5.06 -14.66
N TYR A 42 -0.35 -5.97 -14.19
CA TYR A 42 -0.57 -7.40 -14.33
C TYR A 42 -0.02 -8.20 -13.17
N THR A 43 -0.58 -9.38 -12.93
CA THR A 43 -0.08 -10.35 -11.94
C THR A 43 0.64 -11.49 -12.64
N VAL A 44 1.56 -12.18 -11.95
CA VAL A 44 2.23 -13.40 -12.43
C VAL A 44 2.56 -14.35 -11.27
N PRO A 45 2.51 -15.69 -11.45
CA PRO A 45 1.88 -16.45 -12.54
C PRO A 45 0.46 -16.92 -12.14
N PRO A 46 -0.56 -16.87 -13.02
CA PRO A 46 -0.51 -16.62 -14.46
C PRO A 46 -0.45 -15.12 -14.83
N LYS A 47 0.06 -14.80 -16.02
CA LYS A 47 0.08 -13.42 -16.54
C LYS A 47 -1.33 -12.94 -16.84
N LYS A 48 -1.93 -12.16 -15.94
CA LYS A 48 -3.29 -11.59 -16.10
C LYS A 48 -3.23 -10.07 -15.97
N ARG A 49 -3.70 -9.35 -16.98
CA ARG A 49 -3.88 -7.88 -16.91
C ARG A 49 -5.04 -7.55 -15.98
N ILE A 50 -4.87 -6.50 -15.18
CA ILE A 50 -5.92 -5.91 -14.36
C ILE A 50 -6.66 -4.92 -15.27
N LEU A 51 -7.86 -5.31 -15.70
CA LEU A 51 -8.68 -4.51 -16.62
C LEU A 51 -9.71 -3.67 -15.87
N ASP A 52 -10.32 -4.25 -14.84
CA ASP A 52 -11.36 -3.58 -14.06
C ASP A 52 -10.72 -2.85 -12.87
N THR A 53 -10.63 -1.53 -12.98
CA THR A 53 -10.14 -0.65 -11.91
C THR A 53 -11.25 -0.19 -10.96
N SER A 54 -12.51 -0.49 -11.29
CA SER A 54 -13.67 -0.11 -10.47
C SER A 54 -13.91 -1.07 -9.30
N GLN A 55 -13.39 -2.29 -9.41
CA GLN A 55 -13.46 -3.32 -8.38
C GLN A 55 -12.59 -2.98 -7.15
N ASP A 56 -13.00 -3.49 -5.98
CA ASP A 56 -12.24 -3.39 -4.75
C ASP A 56 -11.11 -4.43 -4.63
N PHE A 57 -10.18 -4.19 -3.72
CA PHE A 57 -9.03 -5.08 -3.50
C PHE A 57 -9.44 -6.46 -2.99
N TYR A 58 -10.53 -6.55 -2.22
CA TYR A 58 -11.04 -7.82 -1.71
C TYR A 58 -11.54 -8.73 -2.84
N THR A 59 -12.43 -8.22 -3.69
CA THR A 59 -13.05 -8.98 -4.78
C THR A 59 -12.03 -9.30 -5.88
N ALA A 60 -11.04 -8.43 -6.09
CA ALA A 60 -9.92 -8.68 -6.98
C ALA A 60 -8.93 -9.76 -6.48
N GLY A 61 -9.04 -10.17 -5.20
CA GLY A 61 -8.17 -11.18 -4.60
C GLY A 61 -6.79 -10.65 -4.19
N PHE A 62 -6.67 -9.35 -3.87
CA PHE A 62 -5.42 -8.68 -3.52
C PHE A 62 -5.16 -8.56 -2.01
N VAL A 63 -5.97 -9.23 -1.20
CA VAL A 63 -5.91 -9.23 0.27
C VAL A 63 -5.46 -10.62 0.75
N PRO A 64 -4.55 -10.75 1.74
CA PRO A 64 -3.96 -9.69 2.59
C PRO A 64 -2.86 -8.87 1.93
N GLY A 65 -2.40 -9.28 0.74
CA GLY A 65 -1.45 -8.52 -0.04
C GLY A 65 -1.36 -9.06 -1.46
N ALA A 66 -0.95 -8.19 -2.39
CA ALA A 66 -0.74 -8.54 -3.78
C ALA A 66 0.63 -8.11 -4.27
N ASN A 67 1.13 -8.88 -5.25
CA ASN A 67 2.31 -8.53 -6.03
C ASN A 67 1.89 -8.25 -7.47
N VAL A 68 1.86 -6.97 -7.80
CA VAL A 68 1.44 -6.46 -9.11
C VAL A 68 2.68 -5.98 -9.84
N HIS A 69 2.70 -6.14 -11.15
CA HIS A 69 3.78 -5.69 -12.02
C HIS A 69 3.29 -4.55 -12.89
N PHE A 70 4.16 -3.56 -13.09
CA PHE A 70 3.92 -2.39 -13.91
C PHE A 70 4.62 -2.54 -15.27
N SER A 71 3.98 -2.03 -16.33
CA SER A 71 4.62 -1.81 -17.62
C SER A 71 3.89 -0.69 -18.38
N TYR A 72 4.64 0.08 -19.17
CA TYR A 72 4.04 1.01 -20.13
C TYR A 72 3.39 0.25 -21.30
N ASP A 73 2.28 0.81 -21.82
CA ASP A 73 1.52 0.31 -22.98
C ASP A 73 1.84 1.20 -24.20
N LEU A 74 3.06 1.10 -24.71
CA LEU A 74 3.54 1.98 -25.77
C LEU A 74 3.01 1.53 -27.15
N PRO A 75 2.45 2.44 -27.95
CA PRO A 75 2.08 2.12 -29.33
C PRO A 75 3.35 1.85 -30.17
N GLU A 76 3.24 0.97 -31.17
CA GLU A 76 4.33 0.51 -32.04
C GLU A 76 5.20 1.65 -32.62
N VAL A 77 4.60 2.81 -32.91
CA VAL A 77 5.30 3.99 -33.46
C VAL A 77 6.33 4.57 -32.48
N SER A 78 6.10 4.40 -31.18
CA SER A 78 7.01 4.83 -30.12
C SER A 78 8.10 3.80 -29.80
N LEU A 79 8.07 2.60 -30.41
CA LEU A 79 9.05 1.55 -30.16
C LEU A 79 10.45 1.90 -30.67
N LEU A 80 10.55 2.78 -31.67
CA LEU A 80 11.83 3.33 -32.12
C LEU A 80 12.55 4.14 -31.03
N ASN A 81 11.80 4.71 -30.08
CA ASN A 81 12.31 5.39 -28.89
C ASN A 81 12.09 4.55 -27.60
N ALA A 82 11.67 3.28 -27.73
CA ALA A 82 11.37 2.46 -26.56
C ALA A 82 12.60 2.14 -25.75
N ASP A 83 13.80 2.17 -26.33
CA ASP A 83 15.04 1.90 -25.59
C ASP A 83 15.30 3.01 -24.56
N ASP A 84 15.14 4.28 -24.97
CA ASP A 84 15.20 5.43 -24.06
C ASP A 84 14.05 5.40 -23.03
N LEU A 85 12.87 4.92 -23.44
CA LEU A 85 11.72 4.83 -22.54
C LEU A 85 11.81 3.65 -21.57
N LYS A 86 12.47 2.55 -21.94
CA LYS A 86 12.76 1.39 -21.10
C LYS A 86 13.92 1.62 -20.15
N ALA A 87 14.88 2.45 -20.57
CA ALA A 87 16.06 2.78 -19.78
C ALA A 87 15.85 3.97 -18.83
N GLY A 88 14.88 4.84 -19.13
CA GLY A 88 14.53 5.97 -18.26
C GLY A 88 13.92 5.55 -16.92
N PRO A 89 14.06 6.38 -15.87
CA PRO A 89 13.50 6.10 -14.55
C PRO A 89 11.97 6.03 -14.61
N PHE A 90 11.39 5.01 -13.98
CA PHE A 90 9.93 4.82 -13.94
C PHE A 90 9.29 5.66 -12.85
N LEU A 91 9.99 5.83 -11.73
CA LEU A 91 9.58 6.64 -10.58
C LEU A 91 10.22 8.03 -10.65
N ARG A 92 9.54 9.03 -10.10
CA ARG A 92 10.09 10.38 -9.94
C ARG A 92 11.33 10.36 -9.05
N GLU A 93 12.26 11.27 -9.31
CA GLU A 93 13.49 11.41 -8.53
C GLU A 93 13.21 11.66 -7.04
N GLU A 94 12.15 12.38 -6.70
CA GLU A 94 11.78 12.64 -5.30
C GLU A 94 11.37 11.36 -4.57
N ILE A 95 10.78 10.40 -5.29
CA ILE A 95 10.38 9.09 -4.75
C ILE A 95 11.60 8.18 -4.61
N LEU A 96 12.50 8.19 -5.61
CA LEU A 96 13.72 7.39 -5.59
C LEU A 96 14.68 7.84 -4.48
N SER A 97 14.79 9.16 -4.24
CA SER A 97 15.61 9.74 -3.18
C SER A 97 15.14 9.38 -1.77
N LEU A 98 13.95 8.81 -1.67
CA LEU A 98 13.27 8.46 -0.43
C LEU A 98 13.45 7.00 -0.04
N ASP A 99 14.14 6.23 -0.87
CA ASP A 99 14.54 4.86 -0.56
C ASP A 99 15.40 4.86 0.72
N GLY A 100 14.79 4.45 1.84
CA GLY A 100 15.37 4.55 3.19
C GLY A 100 14.62 5.44 4.19
N LEU A 101 13.62 6.22 3.74
CA LEU A 101 12.75 7.06 4.57
C LEU A 101 11.28 6.68 4.34
N SER A 102 10.65 5.97 5.28
CA SER A 102 9.25 5.52 5.14
C SER A 102 8.28 6.71 5.05
N LEU A 103 7.63 6.90 3.89
CA LEU A 103 6.51 7.83 3.73
C LEU A 103 5.27 7.33 4.46
N LEU A 104 5.12 7.73 5.72
CA LEU A 104 3.80 7.74 6.33
C LEU A 104 3.04 8.93 5.74
N LEU A 105 2.41 8.76 4.56
CA LEU A 105 1.40 9.68 4.07
C LEU A 105 0.23 9.64 5.05
N LYS A 106 0.29 10.52 6.06
CA LYS A 106 -0.78 10.76 7.02
C LYS A 106 -2.03 11.15 6.21
N PRO A 107 -3.13 10.39 6.27
CA PRO A 107 -4.38 10.83 5.67
C PRO A 107 -4.79 12.13 6.35
N ALA A 108 -4.96 13.20 5.58
CA ALA A 108 -5.54 14.45 6.06
C ALA A 108 -7.05 14.25 6.27
N SER A 109 -7.43 13.69 7.41
CA SER A 109 -8.83 13.71 7.87
C SER A 109 -9.16 15.10 8.43
N GLN A 110 -9.71 15.96 7.55
CA GLN A 110 -10.92 16.81 7.66
C GLN A 110 -11.34 17.50 9.00
N PRO A 111 -12.12 18.60 8.93
CA PRO A 111 -12.08 19.74 9.83
C PRO A 111 -12.84 19.55 11.16
N ASP A 112 -12.38 20.27 12.18
CA ASP A 112 -13.05 20.49 13.46
C ASP A 112 -14.44 21.11 13.21
N ASP A 113 -15.49 20.32 13.37
CA ASP A 113 -16.84 20.84 13.60
C ASP A 113 -17.66 19.83 14.40
N SER A 114 -17.61 19.96 15.73
CA SER A 114 -18.71 19.53 16.61
C SER A 114 -18.68 20.25 17.96
N ARG A 115 -19.18 21.49 17.91
CA ARG A 115 -20.16 22.12 18.81
C ARG A 115 -20.69 21.27 19.98
N MET A 116 -20.54 21.86 21.18
CA MET A 116 -21.35 21.77 22.41
C MET A 116 -21.51 20.41 23.12
N ASN A 117 -20.90 20.31 24.30
CA ASN A 117 -21.64 19.97 25.52
C ASN A 117 -20.93 20.55 26.75
N SER A 118 -21.53 21.58 27.33
CA SER A 118 -21.33 22.01 28.71
C SER A 118 -22.04 21.04 29.65
N SER A 119 -21.32 20.36 30.55
CA SER A 119 -21.88 19.95 31.84
C SER A 119 -20.76 19.61 32.82
N SER A 120 -20.53 20.54 33.73
CA SER A 120 -19.93 20.35 35.04
C SER A 120 -20.70 19.28 35.81
N LEU A 121 -20.00 18.35 36.45
CA LEU A 121 -19.98 18.18 37.92
C LEU A 121 -19.24 16.89 38.28
N GLN A 122 -18.26 17.06 39.16
CA GLN A 122 -17.53 16.03 39.86
C GLN A 122 -18.48 15.20 40.74
N SER A 123 -18.21 13.91 40.88
CA SER A 123 -18.56 13.17 42.08
C SER A 123 -17.51 12.11 42.35
N ASP A 124 -17.06 12.13 43.59
CA ASP A 124 -15.96 11.40 44.21
C ASP A 124 -16.36 9.95 44.60
N ALA A 125 -15.35 9.17 44.96
CA ALA A 125 -15.38 7.92 45.73
C ALA A 125 -15.91 6.63 45.07
N SER A 126 -14.99 5.68 44.85
CA SER A 126 -14.76 4.60 45.82
C SER A 126 -13.55 3.71 45.47
N GLN A 127 -12.70 3.52 46.48
CA GLN A 127 -11.54 2.61 46.56
C GLN A 127 -11.95 1.14 46.38
N SER A 128 -11.10 0.22 45.90
CA SER A 128 -10.15 -0.53 46.74
C SER A 128 -9.27 -1.51 45.92
N VAL A 129 -8.15 -1.91 46.54
CA VAL A 129 -6.88 -2.43 45.99
C VAL A 129 -6.84 -3.99 45.94
N PRO A 130 -5.69 -4.71 45.76
CA PRO A 130 -5.36 -5.58 44.62
C PRO A 130 -5.21 -7.09 44.98
N VAL A 131 -4.82 -7.96 44.03
CA VAL A 131 -3.73 -8.99 44.15
C VAL A 131 -3.68 -9.91 42.90
N PRO A 132 -2.49 -10.40 42.50
CA PRO A 132 -2.21 -10.98 41.18
C PRO A 132 -2.15 -12.51 41.20
N THR A 133 -2.32 -13.18 40.05
CA THR A 133 -1.80 -14.55 39.88
C THR A 133 -1.40 -14.83 38.43
N THR A 134 -0.19 -15.35 38.33
CA THR A 134 0.59 -15.71 37.15
C THR A 134 0.09 -17.03 36.53
N THR A 135 0.15 -17.15 35.21
CA THR A 135 0.49 -18.44 34.58
C THR A 135 1.08 -18.24 33.20
N ASN A 136 2.39 -18.39 33.18
CA ASN A 136 3.26 -18.48 32.03
C ASN A 136 3.06 -19.87 31.38
N LYS A 137 2.55 -19.96 30.15
CA LYS A 137 2.59 -21.20 29.37
C LYS A 137 3.55 -21.05 28.19
N LYS A 138 4.65 -21.80 28.30
CA LYS A 138 5.81 -21.90 27.40
C LYS A 138 5.38 -22.12 25.92
N PRO A 139 6.03 -21.47 24.94
CA PRO A 139 5.91 -21.89 23.55
C PRO A 139 6.77 -23.15 23.34
N GLY A 140 6.12 -24.25 22.94
CA GLY A 140 6.80 -25.47 22.51
C GLY A 140 7.65 -25.21 21.27
N ARG A 141 8.88 -25.73 21.27
CA ARG A 141 9.81 -25.57 20.14
C ARG A 141 9.19 -26.11 18.84
N PRO A 142 9.26 -25.38 17.72
CA PRO A 142 8.73 -25.85 16.45
C PRO A 142 9.60 -26.96 15.85
N LYS A 143 8.96 -27.90 15.14
CA LYS A 143 9.51 -29.20 14.73
C LYS A 143 10.60 -29.14 13.63
N TRP A 144 11.01 -27.96 13.15
CA TRP A 144 12.00 -27.83 12.07
C TRP A 144 13.45 -27.93 12.55
N LEU A 145 13.70 -27.90 13.86
CA LEU A 145 15.04 -27.98 14.43
C LEU A 145 15.38 -29.43 14.85
N LYS A 146 15.94 -30.21 13.92
CA LYS A 146 16.72 -31.41 14.23
C LYS A 146 17.99 -31.43 13.37
N ARG A 147 19.14 -31.50 14.04
CA ARG A 147 20.43 -31.97 13.52
C ARG A 147 20.73 -33.31 14.18
#